data_AF-A0A524KDN7-F1
#
_entry.id   AF-A0A524KDN7-F1
#
_cell.length_a   1.000
_cell.length_b   1.000
_cell.length_c   1.000
_cell.angle_alpha   90.00
_cell.angle_beta   90.00
_cell.angle_gamma   90.00
#
_symmetry.space_group_name_H-M   'P 1'
#
loop_
_entity.id
_entity.type
_entity.pdbx_description
1 polymer ?
#
loop_
_entity_poly.entity_id
_entity_poly.type
_entity_poly.pdbx_seq_one_letter_code
_entity_poly.pdbx_strand_id
1 'polypeptide(L)'
;MKKALKFLGALLGLLVLLVIALVVFVMLTLKPNLPGSEFAVQPVPADGGRNVIVFGATGKLGTEIVRDLREHGDQVTAFVRSSSDRSQLEPLGVNFAVGDVMDPVTVQAAFEAGSFDAAIAAISGLSVPDLDRQGNINVADAAVAAGVQRVILISTVGAGDSRNAAPLISRLALSKILPQKTAAEEHFRASGLNYTIIRPGGLPPGVVPTGRGILSDEPATMGFIKRPDLARLLLGVLYDDRTIGKTLAAVDPGLERPWAGGDP
;
A
#
# COMPACT_ATOMS: atom_id res chain seq x y z
N MET A 1 10.66 -44.19 -25.39
CA MET A 1 11.09 -43.06 -24.54
C MET A 1 11.11 -41.69 -25.24
N LYS A 2 11.93 -41.45 -26.28
CA LYS A 2 12.06 -40.09 -26.89
C LYS A 2 10.75 -39.48 -27.43
N LYS A 3 9.84 -40.28 -28.02
CA LYS A 3 8.52 -39.79 -28.51
C LYS A 3 7.57 -39.39 -27.36
N ALA A 4 7.56 -40.14 -26.27
CA ALA A 4 6.74 -39.84 -25.09
C ALA A 4 7.22 -38.56 -24.37
N LEU A 5 8.53 -38.33 -24.29
CA LEU A 5 9.09 -37.12 -23.70
C LEU A 5 8.77 -35.86 -24.53
N LYS A 6 8.82 -35.96 -25.87
CA LYS A 6 8.39 -34.88 -26.76
C LYS A 6 6.89 -34.56 -26.64
N PHE A 7 6.06 -35.61 -26.51
CA PHE A 7 4.62 -35.44 -26.31
C PHE A 7 4.30 -34.78 -24.97
N LEU A 8 4.99 -35.18 -23.89
CA LEU A 8 4.84 -34.57 -22.57
C LEU A 8 5.28 -33.10 -22.56
N GLY A 9 6.39 -32.78 -23.23
CA GLY A 9 6.83 -31.39 -23.40
C GLY A 9 5.85 -30.52 -24.18
N ALA A 10 5.24 -31.07 -25.24
CA ALA A 10 4.20 -30.38 -26.01
C ALA A 10 2.92 -30.15 -25.19
N LEU A 11 2.50 -31.15 -24.40
CA LEU A 11 1.35 -31.04 -23.50
C LEU A 11 1.57 -29.99 -22.42
N LEU A 12 2.78 -29.95 -21.84
CA LEU A 12 3.17 -28.93 -20.86
C LEU A 12 3.21 -27.53 -21.48
N GLY A 13 3.73 -27.40 -22.70
CA GLY A 13 3.71 -26.13 -23.45
C GLY A 13 2.30 -25.64 -23.74
N LEU A 14 1.40 -26.53 -24.16
CA LEU A 14 -0.01 -26.21 -24.39
C LEU A 14 -0.71 -25.77 -23.09
N LEU A 15 -0.44 -26.46 -21.98
CA LEU A 15 -0.98 -26.10 -20.67
C LEU A 15 -0.51 -24.72 -20.23
N VAL A 16 0.78 -24.40 -20.39
CA VAL A 16 1.32 -23.06 -20.08
C VAL A 16 0.65 -21.99 -20.95
N LEU A 17 0.48 -22.22 -22.25
CA LEU A 17 -0.22 -21.30 -23.14
C LEU A 17 -1.69 -21.09 -22.76
N LEU A 18 -2.40 -22.16 -22.37
CA LEU A 18 -3.78 -22.07 -21.89
C LEU A 18 -3.88 -21.27 -20.59
N VAL A 19 -2.94 -21.47 -19.65
CA VAL A 19 -2.89 -20.68 -18.41
C VAL A 19 -2.61 -19.21 -18.72
N ILE A 20 -1.66 -18.90 -19.60
CA ILE A 20 -1.38 -17.52 -20.01
C ILE A 20 -2.62 -16.90 -20.68
N ALA A 21 -3.25 -17.60 -21.61
CA ALA A 21 -4.46 -17.14 -22.28
C ALA A 21 -5.61 -16.90 -21.30
N LEU A 22 -5.78 -17.77 -20.28
CA LEU A 22 -6.76 -17.58 -19.23
C LEU A 22 -6.44 -16.37 -18.35
N VAL A 23 -5.18 -16.18 -17.95
CA VAL A 23 -4.74 -15.00 -17.17
C VAL A 23 -5.01 -13.72 -17.96
N VAL A 24 -4.65 -13.69 -19.24
CA VAL A 24 -4.90 -12.56 -20.14
C VAL A 24 -6.40 -12.33 -20.30
N PHE A 25 -7.19 -13.37 -20.53
CA PHE A 25 -8.66 -13.27 -20.65
C PHE A 25 -9.30 -12.72 -19.38
N VAL A 26 -8.89 -13.19 -18.20
CA VAL A 26 -9.36 -12.65 -16.92
C VAL A 26 -8.95 -11.19 -16.79
N MET A 27 -7.70 -10.84 -17.08
CA MET A 27 -7.23 -9.44 -17.06
C MET A 27 -8.00 -8.54 -18.02
N LEU A 28 -8.45 -9.06 -19.17
CA LEU A 28 -9.26 -8.32 -20.15
C LEU A 28 -10.73 -8.18 -19.75
N THR A 29 -11.25 -9.08 -18.91
CA THR A 29 -12.67 -9.12 -18.50
C THR A 29 -12.93 -8.57 -17.10
N LEU A 30 -11.87 -8.29 -16.35
CA LEU A 30 -11.94 -7.56 -15.08
C LEU A 30 -12.52 -6.17 -15.30
N LYS A 31 -13.72 -5.95 -14.74
CA LYS A 31 -14.32 -4.62 -14.67
C LYS A 31 -14.11 -4.04 -13.28
N PRO A 32 -13.68 -2.78 -13.15
CA PRO A 32 -13.67 -2.13 -11.85
C PRO A 32 -15.10 -2.09 -11.28
N ASN A 33 -15.21 -2.24 -9.96
CA ASN A 33 -16.43 -1.95 -9.23
C ASN A 33 -16.25 -0.57 -8.59
N LEU A 34 -16.61 0.46 -9.35
CA LEU A 34 -16.46 1.84 -8.91
C LEU A 34 -17.56 2.19 -7.90
N PRO A 35 -17.24 3.00 -6.87
CA PRO A 35 -18.20 3.34 -5.83
C PRO A 35 -19.31 4.24 -6.37
N GLY A 36 -20.47 4.21 -5.69
CA GLY A 36 -21.56 5.15 -5.93
C GLY A 36 -21.31 6.54 -5.32
N SER A 37 -20.43 6.62 -4.32
CA SER A 37 -20.00 7.88 -3.70
C SER A 37 -18.50 7.95 -3.40
N GLU A 38 -17.95 9.15 -3.51
CA GLU A 38 -16.57 9.47 -3.13
C GLU A 38 -16.50 9.96 -1.66
N PHE A 39 -15.50 9.49 -0.93
CA PHE A 39 -15.07 10.10 0.32
C PHE A 39 -14.13 11.26 0.02
N ALA A 40 -14.66 12.49 -0.04
CA ALA A 40 -13.87 13.68 -0.29
C ALA A 40 -13.11 14.11 0.99
N VAL A 41 -11.78 14.00 0.95
CA VAL A 41 -10.89 14.55 1.98
C VAL A 41 -10.92 16.08 1.96
N GLN A 42 -10.68 16.70 3.11
CA GLN A 42 -10.54 18.15 3.20
C GLN A 42 -9.32 18.62 2.39
N PRO A 43 -9.35 19.86 1.86
CA PRO A 43 -8.17 20.47 1.27
C PRO A 43 -7.00 20.38 2.24
N VAL A 44 -5.84 19.92 1.75
CA VAL A 44 -4.60 19.91 2.52
C VAL A 44 -4.28 21.37 2.90
N PRO A 45 -3.90 21.66 4.15
CA PRO A 45 -3.41 22.98 4.54
C PRO A 45 -2.29 23.46 3.61
N ALA A 46 -2.14 24.78 3.45
CA ALA A 46 -1.15 25.34 2.53
C ALA A 46 0.30 25.07 2.97
N ASP A 47 0.52 24.99 4.29
CA ASP A 47 1.82 24.72 4.89
C ASP A 47 1.78 23.35 5.57
N GLY A 48 2.75 22.50 5.25
CA GLY A 48 3.04 21.28 5.99
C GLY A 48 3.74 21.56 7.31
N GLY A 49 4.51 20.58 7.77
CA GLY A 49 5.35 20.70 8.96
C GLY A 49 5.11 19.63 10.01
N ARG A 50 4.30 18.61 9.70
CA ARG A 50 4.23 17.41 10.53
C ARG A 50 5.55 16.67 10.48
N ASN A 51 5.96 16.10 11.60
CA ASN A 51 7.04 15.13 11.65
C ASN A 51 6.48 13.71 11.47
N VAL A 52 6.80 13.09 10.34
CA VAL A 52 6.20 11.82 9.91
C VAL A 52 7.29 10.76 9.77
N ILE A 53 7.11 9.62 10.44
CA ILE A 53 7.92 8.42 10.19
C ILE A 53 7.25 7.53 9.14
N VAL A 54 7.99 7.13 8.11
CA VAL A 54 7.48 6.32 6.99
C VAL A 54 8.18 4.96 6.98
N PHE A 55 7.39 3.89 7.13
CA PHE A 55 7.85 2.51 6.97
C PHE A 55 7.56 2.01 5.55
N GLY A 56 8.51 1.27 4.99
CA GLY A 56 8.46 0.92 3.55
C GLY A 56 8.85 2.09 2.64
N ALA A 57 9.55 3.09 3.18
CA ALA A 57 9.91 4.34 2.50
C ALA A 57 10.70 4.16 1.20
N THR A 58 11.54 3.13 1.08
CA THR A 58 12.32 2.84 -0.15
C THR A 58 11.56 1.97 -1.15
N GLY A 59 10.30 1.61 -0.85
CA GLY A 59 9.43 0.88 -1.76
C GLY A 59 8.81 1.79 -2.82
N LYS A 60 8.27 1.21 -3.90
CA LYS A 60 7.69 1.98 -5.02
C LYS A 60 6.62 2.99 -4.60
N LEU A 61 5.78 2.66 -3.60
CA LEU A 61 4.78 3.59 -3.07
C LEU A 61 5.39 4.51 -2.00
N GLY A 62 6.27 3.97 -1.15
CA GLY A 62 6.96 4.75 -0.11
C GLY A 62 7.73 5.94 -0.67
N THR A 63 8.43 5.76 -1.80
CA THR A 63 9.17 6.85 -2.44
C THR A 63 8.24 8.00 -2.87
N GLU A 64 7.06 7.69 -3.41
CA GLU A 64 6.07 8.71 -3.78
C GLU A 64 5.49 9.40 -2.54
N ILE A 65 5.18 8.65 -1.47
CA ILE A 65 4.70 9.22 -0.20
C ILE A 65 5.74 10.19 0.38
N VAL A 66 7.01 9.78 0.42
CA VAL A 66 8.10 10.61 0.94
C VAL A 66 8.27 11.87 0.10
N ARG A 67 8.18 11.76 -1.23
CA ARG A 67 8.24 12.89 -2.15
C ARG A 67 7.13 13.90 -1.85
N ASP A 68 5.87 13.45 -1.82
CA ASP A 68 4.71 14.33 -1.60
C ASP A 68 4.78 15.02 -0.23
N LEU A 69 5.18 14.30 0.83
CA LEU A 69 5.39 14.88 2.16
C LEU A 69 6.48 15.96 2.15
N ARG A 70 7.63 15.71 1.51
CA ARG A 70 8.74 16.66 1.45
C ARG A 70 8.41 17.88 0.59
N GLU A 71 7.74 17.69 -0.55
CA GLU A 71 7.26 18.78 -1.40
C GLU A 71 6.23 19.67 -0.69
N HIS A 72 5.42 19.08 0.19
CA HIS A 72 4.45 19.78 1.03
C HIS A 72 5.10 20.54 2.21
N GLY A 73 6.34 20.21 2.58
CA GLY A 73 7.08 20.84 3.68
C GLY A 73 7.09 20.05 5.00
N ASP A 74 6.60 18.81 4.99
CA ASP A 74 6.66 17.92 6.16
C ASP A 74 8.10 17.44 6.45
N GLN A 75 8.40 17.20 7.73
CA GLN A 75 9.64 16.55 8.14
C GLN A 75 9.45 15.05 8.07
N VAL A 76 10.37 14.36 7.39
CA VAL A 76 10.23 12.92 7.13
C VAL A 76 11.41 12.15 7.68
N THR A 77 11.11 11.13 8.48
CA THR A 77 12.06 10.08 8.84
C THR A 77 11.70 8.80 8.08
N ALA A 78 12.59 8.37 7.18
CA ALA A 78 12.45 7.11 6.46
C ALA A 78 13.01 5.97 7.32
N PHE A 79 12.15 5.03 7.73
CA PHE A 79 12.60 3.79 8.35
C PHE A 79 13.06 2.80 7.28
N VAL A 80 14.35 2.44 7.32
CA VAL A 80 15.02 1.68 6.26
C VAL A 80 15.86 0.55 6.82
N ARG A 81 16.06 -0.50 6.03
CA ARG A 81 17.04 -1.53 6.36
C ARG A 81 18.45 -1.00 6.11
N SER A 82 19.44 -1.61 6.76
CA SER A 82 20.86 -1.34 6.47
C SER A 82 21.20 -1.58 5.00
N SER A 83 20.57 -2.60 4.39
CA SER A 83 20.77 -2.99 2.99
C SER A 83 19.86 -2.26 1.98
N SER A 84 19.01 -1.33 2.42
CA SER A 84 18.12 -0.62 1.50
C SER A 84 18.90 0.32 0.59
N ASP A 85 18.54 0.37 -0.70
CA ASP A 85 18.94 1.45 -1.60
C ASP A 85 18.19 2.73 -1.21
N ARG A 86 18.95 3.80 -0.93
CA ARG A 86 18.45 5.09 -0.44
C ARG A 86 18.60 6.22 -1.47
N SER A 87 19.16 5.92 -2.65
CA SER A 87 19.50 6.91 -3.67
C SER A 87 18.33 7.78 -4.11
N GLN A 88 17.09 7.24 -4.08
CA GLN A 88 15.88 8.00 -4.40
C GLN A 88 15.42 8.94 -3.29
N LEU A 89 15.81 8.69 -2.04
CA LEU A 89 15.36 9.46 -0.87
C LEU A 89 16.39 10.51 -0.43
N GLU A 90 17.69 10.26 -0.64
CA GLU A 90 18.77 11.19 -0.27
C GLU A 90 18.56 12.61 -0.84
N PRO A 91 18.17 12.81 -2.12
CA PRO A 91 17.95 14.15 -2.67
C PRO A 91 16.74 14.87 -2.08
N LEU A 92 15.83 14.15 -1.39
CA LEU A 92 14.61 14.71 -0.80
C LEU A 92 14.86 15.31 0.60
N GLY A 93 16.08 15.14 1.15
CA GLY A 93 16.47 15.71 2.43
C GLY A 93 15.72 15.12 3.62
N VAL A 94 15.61 13.78 3.66
CA VAL A 94 14.96 13.04 4.77
C VAL A 94 15.95 12.61 5.84
N ASN A 95 15.45 12.37 7.05
CA ASN A 95 16.18 11.64 8.07
C ASN A 95 16.07 10.13 7.84
N PHE A 96 17.04 9.35 8.30
CA PHE A 96 17.00 7.89 8.23
C PHE A 96 17.04 7.27 9.61
N ALA A 97 16.06 6.40 9.89
CA ALA A 97 16.10 5.46 11.00
C ALA A 97 16.43 4.08 10.45
N VAL A 98 17.53 3.47 10.89
CA VAL A 98 17.98 2.18 10.37
C VAL A 98 17.51 1.06 11.30
N GLY A 99 16.77 0.09 10.75
CA GLY A 99 16.27 -1.06 11.51
C GLY A 99 15.62 -2.12 10.62
N ASP A 100 15.10 -3.18 11.25
CA ASP A 100 14.28 -4.19 10.60
C ASP A 100 12.87 -4.13 11.20
N VAL A 101 11.85 -3.98 10.36
CA VAL A 101 10.48 -3.87 10.84
C VAL A 101 9.97 -5.16 11.50
N MET A 102 10.64 -6.29 11.23
CA MET A 102 10.37 -7.57 11.90
C MET A 102 11.00 -7.65 13.30
N ASP A 103 11.94 -6.77 13.64
CA ASP A 103 12.53 -6.66 14.96
C ASP A 103 11.86 -5.50 15.74
N PRO A 104 10.96 -5.79 16.69
CA PRO A 104 10.22 -4.76 17.42
C PRO A 104 11.13 -3.81 18.20
N VAL A 105 12.32 -4.24 18.62
CA VAL A 105 13.28 -3.40 19.35
C VAL A 105 13.76 -2.26 18.45
N THR A 106 14.06 -2.56 17.19
CA THR A 106 14.53 -1.53 16.24
C THR A 106 13.42 -0.58 15.81
N VAL A 107 12.18 -1.07 15.72
CA VAL A 107 11.01 -0.23 15.44
C VAL A 107 10.74 0.72 16.60
N GLN A 108 10.76 0.22 17.84
CA GLN A 108 10.62 1.04 19.04
C GLN A 108 11.72 2.10 19.12
N ALA A 109 12.98 1.72 18.94
CA ALA A 109 14.11 2.66 18.96
C ALA A 109 13.98 3.77 17.90
N ALA A 110 13.40 3.47 16.73
CA ALA A 110 13.16 4.48 15.70
C ALA A 110 12.11 5.53 16.11
N PHE A 111 11.07 5.11 16.82
CA PHE A 111 10.10 6.04 17.40
C PHE A 111 10.70 6.86 18.56
N GLU A 112 11.50 6.24 19.43
CA GLU A 112 12.13 6.91 20.58
C GLU A 112 13.21 7.92 20.17
N ALA A 113 13.84 7.73 19.00
CA ALA A 113 14.87 8.63 18.47
C ALA A 113 14.33 9.99 17.98
N GLY A 114 13.00 10.17 17.94
CA GLY A 114 12.37 11.40 17.47
C GLY A 114 11.03 11.68 18.14
N SER A 115 10.38 12.76 17.71
CA SER A 115 9.00 13.08 18.12
C SER A 115 8.15 13.16 16.87
N PHE A 116 7.20 12.24 16.70
CA PHE A 116 6.43 12.11 15.47
C PHE A 116 4.97 12.48 15.70
N ASP A 117 4.42 13.31 14.82
CA ASP A 117 2.99 13.62 14.80
C ASP A 117 2.19 12.47 14.18
N ALA A 118 2.81 11.72 13.26
CA ALA A 118 2.17 10.61 12.58
C ALA A 118 3.16 9.54 12.08
N ALA A 119 2.62 8.36 11.77
CA ALA A 119 3.34 7.29 11.08
C ALA A 119 2.57 6.79 9.86
N ILE A 120 3.28 6.42 8.79
CA ILE A 120 2.71 5.76 7.61
C ILE A 120 3.36 4.39 7.42
N ALA A 121 2.55 3.34 7.48
CA ALA A 121 2.96 1.95 7.32
C ALA A 121 2.68 1.47 5.89
N ALA A 122 3.63 1.72 4.97
CA ALA A 122 3.58 1.28 3.58
C ALA A 122 4.37 -0.03 3.34
N ILE A 123 4.22 -0.98 4.26
CA ILE A 123 4.98 -2.24 4.27
C ILE A 123 4.24 -3.30 3.46
N SER A 124 4.91 -3.92 2.49
CA SER A 124 4.42 -5.14 1.86
C SER A 124 5.54 -5.94 1.22
N GLY A 125 5.46 -7.27 1.26
CA GLY A 125 6.43 -8.12 0.59
C GLY A 125 6.11 -9.60 0.64
N LEU A 126 6.35 -10.28 -0.49
CA LEU A 126 6.16 -11.74 -0.60
C LEU A 126 7.39 -12.55 -0.16
N SER A 127 8.56 -11.93 -0.09
CA SER A 127 9.84 -12.62 0.15
C SER A 127 10.13 -12.87 1.63
N VAL A 128 9.53 -12.09 2.53
CA VAL A 128 9.73 -12.20 3.96
C VAL A 128 8.45 -12.78 4.57
N PRO A 129 8.51 -13.96 5.22
CA PRO A 129 7.35 -14.56 5.87
C PRO A 129 6.74 -13.61 6.90
N ASP A 130 5.41 -13.55 6.92
CA ASP A 130 4.63 -12.81 7.91
C ASP A 130 4.86 -11.28 7.96
N LEU A 131 5.61 -10.72 7.00
CA LEU A 131 5.96 -9.30 6.96
C LEU A 131 4.75 -8.38 6.94
N ASP A 132 3.73 -8.72 6.16
CA ASP A 132 2.53 -7.91 6.02
C ASP A 132 1.66 -7.92 7.27
N ARG A 133 1.82 -8.90 8.16
CA ARG A 133 1.15 -8.95 9.47
C ARG A 133 2.07 -8.39 10.56
N GLN A 134 3.13 -9.11 10.89
CA GLN A 134 3.97 -8.84 12.05
C GLN A 134 4.72 -7.51 11.92
N GLY A 135 5.19 -7.18 10.71
CA GLY A 135 5.84 -5.88 10.47
C GLY A 135 4.90 -4.70 10.73
N ASN A 136 3.64 -4.80 10.28
CA ASN A 136 2.66 -3.74 10.54
C ASN A 136 2.22 -3.71 12.02
N ILE A 137 2.10 -4.87 12.68
CA ILE A 137 1.81 -4.95 14.14
C ILE A 137 2.91 -4.28 14.94
N ASN A 138 4.19 -4.56 14.65
CA ASN A 138 5.31 -3.93 15.33
C ASN A 138 5.28 -2.40 15.22
N VAL A 139 4.88 -1.87 14.06
CA VAL A 139 4.69 -0.41 13.87
C VAL A 139 3.55 0.13 14.74
N ALA A 140 2.42 -0.57 14.78
CA ALA A 140 1.28 -0.15 15.60
C ALA A 140 1.64 -0.13 17.10
N ASP A 141 2.25 -1.21 17.59
CA ASP A 141 2.61 -1.34 19.00
C ASP A 141 3.64 -0.29 19.42
N ALA A 142 4.65 -0.04 18.58
CA ALA A 142 5.66 0.99 18.84
C ALA A 142 5.07 2.40 18.78
N ALA A 143 4.14 2.68 17.85
CA ALA A 143 3.46 3.96 17.77
C ALA A 143 2.63 4.23 19.05
N VAL A 144 1.89 3.22 19.54
CA VAL A 144 1.16 3.31 20.81
C VAL A 144 2.11 3.59 21.97
N ALA A 145 3.21 2.83 22.08
CA ALA A 145 4.19 2.98 23.15
C ALA A 145 4.86 4.37 23.15
N ALA A 146 5.12 4.93 21.97
CA ALA A 146 5.72 6.25 21.80
C ALA A 146 4.70 7.41 21.89
N GLY A 147 3.40 7.12 22.05
CA GLY A 147 2.35 8.13 22.11
C GLY A 147 1.99 8.77 20.74
N VAL A 148 2.45 8.19 19.63
CA VAL A 148 2.10 8.63 18.28
C VAL A 148 0.70 8.13 17.94
N GLN A 149 -0.29 9.02 17.97
CA GLN A 149 -1.68 8.58 17.81
C GLN A 149 -2.10 8.42 16.34
N ARG A 150 -1.61 9.27 15.41
CA ARG A 150 -2.05 9.25 14.01
C ARG A 150 -1.24 8.23 13.20
N VAL A 151 -1.88 7.15 12.74
CA VAL A 151 -1.20 6.13 11.91
C VAL A 151 -2.01 5.76 10.68
N ILE A 152 -1.37 5.74 9.51
CA ILE A 152 -1.99 5.27 8.26
C ILE A 152 -1.42 3.90 7.88
N LEU A 153 -2.28 2.90 7.76
CA LEU A 153 -1.91 1.56 7.29
C LEU A 153 -2.23 1.40 5.81
N ILE A 154 -1.24 1.01 5.00
CA ILE A 154 -1.48 0.59 3.62
C ILE A 154 -1.76 -0.91 3.57
N SER A 155 -3.03 -1.24 3.39
CA SER A 155 -3.55 -2.59 3.17
C SER A 155 -3.74 -2.85 1.67
N THR A 156 -4.82 -3.55 1.27
CA THR A 156 -5.16 -3.84 -0.13
C THR A 156 -6.63 -4.25 -0.25
N VAL A 157 -7.26 -3.97 -1.40
CA VAL A 157 -8.57 -4.56 -1.74
C VAL A 157 -8.47 -6.09 -1.71
N GLY A 158 -9.42 -6.73 -1.04
CA GLY A 158 -9.43 -8.16 -0.77
C GLY A 158 -9.09 -8.53 0.68
N ALA A 159 -8.56 -7.59 1.46
CA ALA A 159 -8.40 -7.76 2.91
C ALA A 159 -9.72 -7.48 3.66
N GLY A 160 -9.90 -8.13 4.80
CA GLY A 160 -11.08 -7.97 5.66
C GLY A 160 -12.42 -8.18 4.93
N ASP A 161 -13.35 -7.27 5.16
CA ASP A 161 -14.68 -7.23 4.56
C ASP A 161 -14.68 -6.91 3.05
N SER A 162 -13.56 -6.47 2.47
CA SER A 162 -13.42 -6.30 1.01
C SER A 162 -13.02 -7.59 0.27
N ARG A 163 -12.96 -8.74 0.95
CA ARG A 163 -12.55 -10.02 0.36
C ARG A 163 -13.30 -10.37 -0.92
N ASN A 164 -14.59 -10.09 -0.99
CA ASN A 164 -15.42 -10.40 -2.15
C ASN A 164 -15.32 -9.36 -3.28
N ALA A 165 -14.78 -8.17 -3.01
CA ALA A 165 -14.45 -7.18 -4.04
C ALA A 165 -13.26 -7.65 -4.89
N ALA A 166 -12.33 -8.40 -4.30
CA ALA A 166 -11.17 -8.94 -5.01
C ALA A 166 -11.57 -10.12 -5.93
N PRO A 167 -11.20 -10.04 -7.23
CA PRO A 167 -11.39 -11.14 -8.16
C PRO A 167 -10.74 -12.45 -7.68
N LEU A 168 -11.30 -13.59 -8.07
CA LEU A 168 -10.76 -14.91 -7.65
C LEU A 168 -9.27 -15.06 -7.99
N ILE A 169 -8.84 -14.62 -9.16
CA ILE A 169 -7.43 -14.71 -9.56
C ILE A 169 -6.51 -13.88 -8.65
N SER A 170 -6.96 -12.68 -8.26
CA SER A 170 -6.23 -11.80 -7.34
C SER A 170 -6.19 -12.41 -5.94
N ARG A 171 -7.29 -13.01 -5.48
CA ARG A 171 -7.35 -13.73 -4.20
C ARG A 171 -6.40 -14.93 -4.15
N LEU A 172 -6.24 -15.65 -5.26
CA LEU A 172 -5.29 -16.77 -5.37
C LEU A 172 -3.85 -16.25 -5.39
N ALA A 173 -3.56 -15.23 -6.22
CA ALA A 173 -2.24 -14.62 -6.33
C ALA A 173 -1.76 -14.01 -4.99
N LEU A 174 -2.67 -13.42 -4.22
CA LEU A 174 -2.40 -12.80 -2.92
C LEU A 174 -2.82 -13.67 -1.73
N SER A 175 -3.03 -14.98 -1.94
CA SER A 175 -3.57 -15.89 -0.91
C SER A 175 -2.79 -15.91 0.41
N LYS A 176 -1.48 -15.64 0.37
CA LYS A 176 -0.64 -15.50 1.57
C LYS A 176 -0.67 -14.10 2.20
N ILE A 177 -0.95 -13.07 1.40
CA ILE A 177 -0.93 -11.66 1.82
C ILE A 177 -2.28 -11.22 2.40
N LEU A 178 -3.40 -11.63 1.79
CA LEU A 178 -4.73 -11.17 2.23
C LEU A 178 -5.02 -11.50 3.71
N PRO A 179 -4.73 -12.73 4.22
CA PRO A 179 -4.92 -13.02 5.64
C PRO A 179 -4.00 -12.19 6.54
N GLN A 180 -2.75 -11.96 6.13
CA GLN A 180 -1.79 -11.15 6.88
C GLN A 180 -2.22 -9.68 6.97
N LYS A 181 -2.62 -9.09 5.85
CA LYS A 181 -3.19 -7.74 5.80
C LYS A 181 -4.45 -7.63 6.65
N THR A 182 -5.33 -8.63 6.57
CA THR A 182 -6.56 -8.67 7.40
C THR A 182 -6.23 -8.67 8.89
N ALA A 183 -5.28 -9.51 9.32
CA ALA A 183 -4.85 -9.56 10.72
C ALA A 183 -4.17 -8.26 11.18
N ALA A 184 -3.37 -7.61 10.32
CA ALA A 184 -2.82 -6.28 10.62
C ALA A 184 -3.92 -5.23 10.77
N GLU A 185 -4.92 -5.23 9.88
CA GLU A 185 -6.06 -4.31 10.01
C GLU A 185 -6.85 -4.53 11.31
N GLU A 186 -7.11 -5.79 11.69
CA GLU A 186 -7.77 -6.12 12.97
C GLU A 186 -6.98 -5.61 14.17
N HIS A 187 -5.65 -5.75 14.15
CA HIS A 187 -4.77 -5.23 15.19
C HIS A 187 -4.83 -3.71 15.28
N PHE A 188 -4.79 -3.01 14.14
CA PHE A 188 -4.93 -1.54 14.11
C PHE A 188 -6.26 -1.09 14.69
N ARG A 189 -7.36 -1.81 14.40
CA ARG A 189 -8.68 -1.51 15.00
C ARG A 189 -8.72 -1.68 16.51
N ALA A 190 -7.97 -2.65 17.04
CA ALA A 190 -7.89 -2.93 18.47
C ALA A 190 -6.84 -2.07 19.22
N SER A 191 -5.95 -1.39 18.50
CA SER A 191 -4.77 -0.72 19.07
C SER A 191 -5.05 0.56 19.88
N GLY A 192 -6.21 1.19 19.69
CA GLY A 192 -6.50 2.51 20.25
C GLY A 192 -5.85 3.69 19.50
N LEU A 193 -5.16 3.43 18.38
CA LEU A 193 -4.61 4.47 17.50
C LEU A 193 -5.72 5.26 16.78
N ASN A 194 -5.44 6.52 16.47
CA ASN A 194 -6.17 7.31 15.47
C ASN A 194 -5.81 6.83 14.06
N TYR A 195 -6.20 5.59 13.75
CA TYR A 195 -5.80 4.91 12.52
C TYR A 195 -6.62 5.36 11.31
N THR A 196 -6.04 5.23 10.12
CA THR A 196 -6.81 5.08 8.87
C THR A 196 -6.23 3.92 8.09
N ILE A 197 -7.09 3.02 7.61
CA ILE A 197 -6.69 1.91 6.75
C ILE A 197 -6.98 2.27 5.30
N ILE A 198 -5.98 2.18 4.43
CA ILE A 198 -6.15 2.43 3.01
C ILE A 198 -6.00 1.12 2.24
N ARG A 199 -7.03 0.76 1.48
CA ARG A 199 -7.08 -0.43 0.63
C ARG A 199 -6.98 0.00 -0.84
N PRO A 200 -5.77 0.20 -1.38
CA PRO A 200 -5.65 0.50 -2.79
C PRO A 200 -6.14 -0.67 -3.64
N GLY A 201 -6.67 -0.32 -4.81
CA GLY A 201 -6.86 -1.26 -5.91
C GLY A 201 -5.52 -1.77 -6.48
N GLY A 202 -5.56 -2.31 -7.70
CA GLY A 202 -4.33 -2.73 -8.38
C GLY A 202 -3.39 -1.53 -8.62
N LEU A 203 -2.09 -1.72 -8.35
CA LEU A 203 -1.07 -0.69 -8.49
C LEU A 203 -0.18 -0.95 -9.73
N PRO A 204 -0.65 -0.60 -10.94
CA PRO A 204 0.13 -0.78 -12.15
C PRO A 204 1.46 -0.02 -12.11
N PRO A 205 2.42 -0.37 -12.99
CA PRO A 205 3.62 0.43 -13.18
C PRO A 205 3.28 1.82 -13.76
N GLY A 206 4.23 2.73 -13.64
CA GLY A 206 4.12 4.13 -14.05
C GLY A 206 4.32 5.09 -12.89
N VAL A 207 4.91 6.24 -13.20
CA VAL A 207 5.27 7.31 -12.25
C VAL A 207 4.57 8.63 -12.57
N VAL A 208 3.82 8.70 -13.67
CA VAL A 208 3.01 9.85 -13.99
C VAL A 208 1.63 9.68 -13.34
N PRO A 209 1.17 10.70 -12.59
CA PRO A 209 -0.18 10.70 -12.02
C PRO A 209 -1.26 10.95 -13.07
N THR A 210 -2.46 10.44 -12.82
CA THR A 210 -3.65 10.81 -13.60
C THR A 210 -4.39 12.01 -13.02
N GLY A 211 -4.20 12.30 -11.72
CA GLY A 211 -4.91 13.35 -10.99
C GLY A 211 -6.38 13.03 -10.69
N ARG A 212 -6.81 11.77 -10.89
CA ARG A 212 -8.22 11.34 -10.76
C ARG A 212 -8.44 10.28 -9.68
N GLY A 213 -7.44 10.03 -8.84
CA GLY A 213 -7.59 9.12 -7.71
C GLY A 213 -8.67 9.62 -6.76
N ILE A 214 -9.51 8.70 -6.28
CA ILE A 214 -10.56 8.96 -5.29
C ILE A 214 -10.45 7.97 -4.12
N LEU A 215 -11.08 8.33 -3.01
CA LEU A 215 -11.31 7.44 -1.86
C LEU A 215 -12.78 7.04 -1.77
N SER A 216 -13.05 5.88 -1.20
CA SER A 216 -14.41 5.38 -0.95
C SER A 216 -14.44 4.54 0.33
N ASP A 217 -15.50 4.68 1.12
CA ASP A 217 -15.74 3.81 2.28
C ASP A 217 -16.58 2.57 1.94
N GLU A 218 -16.97 2.38 0.67
CA GLU A 218 -17.69 1.19 0.21
C GLU A 218 -16.74 -0.03 0.10
N PRO A 219 -16.94 -1.10 0.89
CA PRO A 219 -16.03 -2.26 0.91
C PRO A 219 -15.97 -3.03 -0.42
N ALA A 220 -17.01 -2.88 -1.25
CA ALA A 220 -17.08 -3.50 -2.57
C ALA A 220 -16.22 -2.79 -3.63
N THR A 221 -15.66 -1.62 -3.33
CA THR A 221 -14.87 -0.82 -4.27
C THR A 221 -13.65 -1.59 -4.76
N MET A 222 -13.48 -1.65 -6.07
CA MET A 222 -12.35 -2.31 -6.72
C MET A 222 -11.99 -1.61 -8.03
N GLY A 223 -10.70 -1.43 -8.28
CA GLY A 223 -10.19 -0.81 -9.50
C GLY A 223 -8.67 -0.77 -9.50
N PHE A 224 -8.10 0.21 -10.19
CA PHE A 224 -6.66 0.46 -10.25
C PHE A 224 -6.37 1.89 -9.83
N ILE A 225 -5.17 2.15 -9.33
CA ILE A 225 -4.71 3.52 -9.04
C ILE A 225 -3.20 3.62 -9.25
N LYS A 226 -2.72 4.75 -9.78
CA LYS A 226 -1.28 5.00 -9.90
C LYS A 226 -0.70 5.34 -8.53
N ARG A 227 0.54 4.95 -8.27
CA ARG A 227 1.21 5.21 -6.98
C ARG A 227 1.32 6.70 -6.63
N PRO A 228 1.63 7.60 -7.58
CA PRO A 228 1.63 9.04 -7.30
C PRO A 228 0.25 9.56 -6.88
N ASP A 229 -0.84 9.12 -7.53
CA ASP A 229 -2.19 9.54 -7.12
C ASP A 229 -2.56 9.00 -5.73
N LEU A 230 -2.17 7.75 -5.44
CA LEU A 230 -2.34 7.18 -4.10
C LEU A 230 -1.55 7.98 -3.06
N ALA A 231 -0.29 8.34 -3.31
CA ALA A 231 0.52 9.14 -2.40
C ALA A 231 -0.13 10.49 -2.07
N ARG A 232 -0.70 11.17 -3.07
CA ARG A 232 -1.44 12.43 -2.85
C ARG A 232 -2.70 12.26 -2.01
N LEU A 233 -3.45 11.19 -2.24
CA LEU A 233 -4.60 10.86 -1.39
C LEU A 233 -4.18 10.60 0.05
N LEU A 234 -3.02 9.96 0.27
CA LEU A 234 -2.48 9.70 1.61
C LEU A 234 -2.08 10.99 2.33
N LEU A 235 -1.56 11.99 1.60
CA LEU A 235 -1.32 13.32 2.17
C LEU A 235 -2.62 13.98 2.63
N GLY A 236 -3.69 13.92 1.83
CA GLY A 236 -5.02 14.38 2.24
C GLY A 236 -5.57 13.64 3.46
N VAL A 237 -5.41 12.32 3.49
CA VAL A 237 -5.82 11.49 4.63
C VAL A 237 -5.05 11.84 5.89
N LEU A 238 -3.75 12.12 5.79
CA LEU A 238 -2.92 12.50 6.93
C LEU A 238 -3.51 13.73 7.63
N TYR A 239 -3.92 14.73 6.86
CA TYR A 239 -4.39 16.03 7.35
C TYR A 239 -5.90 16.13 7.63
N ASP A 240 -6.68 15.08 7.39
CA ASP A 240 -8.13 15.08 7.63
C ASP A 240 -8.54 14.10 8.73
N ASP A 241 -8.84 14.64 9.92
CA ASP A 241 -9.23 13.85 11.09
C ASP A 241 -10.56 13.10 10.90
N ARG A 242 -11.39 13.46 9.91
CA ARG A 242 -12.62 12.71 9.58
C ARG A 242 -12.31 11.31 9.02
N THR A 243 -11.06 11.07 8.63
CA THR A 243 -10.56 9.76 8.19
C THR A 243 -10.16 8.85 9.35
N ILE A 244 -10.11 9.35 10.58
CA ILE A 244 -9.79 8.54 11.76
C ILE A 244 -10.86 7.47 11.96
N GLY A 245 -10.41 6.24 12.24
CA GLY A 245 -11.26 5.07 12.39
C GLY A 245 -11.77 4.48 11.07
N LYS A 246 -11.51 5.12 9.92
CA LYS A 246 -12.01 4.69 8.61
C LYS A 246 -11.14 3.63 7.97
N THR A 247 -11.79 2.80 7.14
CA THR A 247 -11.15 1.97 6.13
C THR A 247 -11.62 2.45 4.77
N LEU A 248 -10.71 2.95 3.93
CA LEU A 248 -11.03 3.57 2.65
C LEU A 248 -10.36 2.81 1.51
N ALA A 249 -11.13 2.44 0.50
CA ALA A 249 -10.61 1.97 -0.77
C ALA A 249 -10.07 3.15 -1.60
N ALA A 250 -9.00 2.94 -2.36
CA ALA A 250 -8.42 3.94 -3.25
C ALA A 250 -8.34 3.44 -4.69
N VAL A 251 -8.97 4.17 -5.62
CA VAL A 251 -9.09 3.82 -7.05
C VAL A 251 -9.05 5.08 -7.92
N ASP A 252 -8.65 4.95 -9.18
CA ASP A 252 -8.87 5.93 -10.25
C ASP A 252 -10.05 5.45 -11.11
N PRO A 253 -11.20 6.14 -11.10
CA PRO A 253 -12.38 5.76 -11.88
C PRO A 253 -12.14 5.68 -13.38
N GLY A 254 -11.19 6.45 -13.90
CA GLY A 254 -10.86 6.44 -15.31
C GLY A 254 -9.68 5.52 -15.66
N LEU A 255 -9.21 4.70 -14.73
CA LEU A 255 -8.20 3.66 -14.96
C LEU A 255 -8.86 2.29 -15.00
N GLU A 256 -9.59 2.01 -16.08
CA GLU A 256 -10.37 0.78 -16.23
C GLU A 256 -9.50 -0.49 -16.34
N ARG A 257 -8.22 -0.32 -16.69
CA ARG A 257 -7.26 -1.43 -16.91
C ARG A 257 -5.89 -1.05 -16.37
N PRO A 258 -5.04 -2.02 -15.98
CA PRO A 258 -3.73 -1.72 -15.42
C PRO A 258 -2.75 -1.08 -16.43
N TRP A 259 -3.01 -1.20 -17.72
CA TRP A 259 -2.25 -0.54 -18.79
C TRP A 259 -3.02 0.63 -19.44
N ALA A 260 -4.22 0.96 -18.96
CA ALA A 260 -4.91 2.17 -19.40
C ALA A 260 -4.18 3.41 -18.87
N GLY A 261 -4.33 4.56 -19.54
CA GLY A 261 -3.62 5.78 -19.17
C GLY A 261 -2.11 5.68 -19.36
N GLY A 262 -1.67 5.12 -20.50
CA GLY A 262 -0.25 5.06 -20.84
C GLY A 262 0.37 6.46 -20.89
N ASP A 263 1.56 6.58 -20.30
CA ASP A 263 2.47 7.67 -20.62
C ASP A 263 2.82 7.57 -22.12
N PRO A 264 2.78 8.68 -22.87
CA PRO A 264 3.19 8.68 -24.28
C PRO A 264 4.64 8.19 -24.46
#